data_AF-A0A952HLL4-F1
#
_entry.id   AF-A0A952HLL4-F1
#
_cell.length_a   1.000
_cell.length_b   1.000
_cell.length_c   1.000
_cell.angle_alpha   90.00
_cell.angle_beta   90.00
_cell.angle_gamma   90.00
#
_symmetry.space_group_name_H-M   'P 1'
#
loop_
_entity.id
_entity.type
_entity.pdbx_description
1 polymer ?
#
loop_
_entity_poly.entity_id
_entity_poly.type
_entity_poly.pdbx_seq_one_letter_code
_entity_poly.pdbx_strand_id
1 'polypeptide(L)'
;MAKWLKCLYEEYLQEELEEELSFNSSVVIGGLYFGSLKALDENKPNKPLYFLVIDKVDDDLYEVLKATDHYLFATASDVLIDLGTMKIAVETDNNFYLTEKEISKFKLIHQISEEELNKIVAFRDGQSAEIKKGFTPIFEDDIRRKFKREEFNQIKEFHSRIFEILEED
;
A
#
# COMPACT_ATOMS: atom_id res chain seq x y z
N MET A 1 -26.32 10.61 10.29
CA MET A 1 -25.35 11.30 9.42
C MET A 1 -26.14 12.15 8.44
N ALA A 2 -25.90 13.45 8.36
CA ALA A 2 -26.75 14.35 7.58
C ALA A 2 -26.67 14.00 6.09
N LYS A 3 -27.83 13.83 5.42
CA LYS A 3 -27.97 13.31 4.05
C LYS A 3 -27.06 14.01 3.03
N TRP A 4 -26.87 15.32 3.18
CA TRP A 4 -25.99 16.13 2.32
C TRP A 4 -24.50 15.75 2.38
N LEU A 5 -24.01 15.31 3.54
CA LEU A 5 -22.61 14.95 3.77
C LEU A 5 -22.30 13.58 3.15
N LYS A 6 -23.31 12.71 3.11
CA LYS A 6 -23.24 11.43 2.40
C LYS A 6 -23.29 11.65 0.89
N CYS A 7 -24.15 12.54 0.39
CA CYS A 7 -24.18 12.91 -1.03
C CYS A 7 -22.88 13.56 -1.50
N LEU A 8 -22.30 14.50 -0.73
CA LEU A 8 -21.00 15.09 -1.04
C LEU A 8 -19.85 14.07 -1.07
N TYR A 9 -19.89 13.08 -0.17
CA TYR A 9 -18.90 11.99 -0.15
C TYR A 9 -19.09 11.02 -1.32
N GLU A 10 -20.34 10.73 -1.69
CA GLU A 10 -20.69 9.89 -2.85
C GLU A 10 -20.37 10.58 -4.18
N GLU A 11 -20.62 11.89 -4.29
CA GLU A 11 -20.23 12.74 -5.43
C GLU A 11 -18.70 12.85 -5.53
N TYR A 12 -17.99 13.05 -4.41
CA TYR A 12 -16.51 13.02 -4.38
C TYR A 12 -15.94 11.65 -4.83
N LEU A 13 -16.58 10.54 -4.44
CA LEU A 13 -16.24 9.20 -4.92
C LEU A 13 -16.55 8.96 -6.40
N GLN A 14 -17.45 9.76 -6.99
CA GLN A 14 -17.87 9.66 -8.38
C GLN A 14 -17.16 10.63 -9.33
N GLU A 15 -16.73 11.82 -8.87
CA GLU A 15 -16.20 12.89 -9.73
C GLU A 15 -14.67 12.83 -9.99
N GLU A 16 -13.84 12.15 -9.19
CA GLU A 16 -12.37 12.22 -9.34
C GLU A 16 -11.68 11.10 -10.16
N LEU A 17 -12.42 10.22 -10.86
CA LEU A 17 -11.83 9.03 -11.53
C LEU A 17 -12.10 8.93 -13.05
N GLU A 18 -12.54 10.02 -13.70
CA GLU A 18 -12.71 10.07 -15.16
C GLU A 18 -11.51 10.70 -15.92
N GLU A 19 -10.47 11.19 -15.25
CA GLU A 19 -9.27 11.66 -15.95
C GLU A 19 -8.23 10.53 -16.07
N GLU A 20 -7.82 10.21 -17.31
CA GLU A 20 -6.64 9.39 -17.64
C GLU A 20 -5.36 10.07 -17.11
N LEU A 21 -5.17 10.04 -15.79
CA LEU A 21 -4.01 10.65 -15.15
C LEU A 21 -2.90 9.62 -15.05
N SER A 22 -2.08 9.55 -16.09
CA SER A 22 -0.71 9.07 -15.96
C SER A 22 0.05 10.08 -15.10
N PHE A 23 0.17 9.81 -13.79
CA PHE A 23 0.70 10.79 -12.85
C PHE A 23 2.24 10.86 -12.82
N ASN A 24 2.95 9.83 -13.31
CA ASN A 24 4.40 9.71 -13.15
C ASN A 24 5.09 9.24 -14.42
N SER A 25 6.20 9.88 -14.78
CA SER A 25 7.07 9.48 -15.91
C SER A 25 8.07 8.37 -15.56
N SER A 26 8.22 8.05 -14.27
CA SER A 26 9.09 6.96 -13.78
C SER A 26 8.71 6.57 -12.34
N VAL A 27 8.68 5.27 -12.04
CA VAL A 27 8.49 4.76 -10.67
C VAL A 27 9.66 5.14 -9.76
N VAL A 28 9.35 5.56 -8.53
CA VAL A 28 10.34 5.98 -7.53
C VAL A 28 10.43 4.93 -6.44
N ILE A 29 11.61 4.32 -6.27
CA ILE A 29 11.92 3.44 -5.13
C ILE A 29 11.94 4.28 -3.85
N GLY A 30 11.28 3.79 -2.80
CA GLY A 30 10.96 4.56 -1.59
C GLY A 30 9.77 5.51 -1.79
N GLY A 31 9.13 5.49 -2.96
CA GLY A 31 7.91 6.25 -3.23
C GLY A 31 6.69 5.62 -2.57
N LEU A 32 5.92 6.44 -1.86
CA LEU A 32 4.61 6.10 -1.32
C LEU A 32 3.53 6.60 -2.27
N TYR A 33 2.70 5.68 -2.73
CA TYR A 33 1.68 5.93 -3.73
C TYR A 33 0.27 5.75 -3.14
N PHE A 34 -0.69 6.51 -3.68
CA PHE A 34 -2.10 6.45 -3.31
C PHE A 34 -2.99 6.49 -4.54
N GLY A 35 -4.06 5.71 -4.50
CA GLY A 35 -5.06 5.65 -5.57
C GLY A 35 -6.15 4.64 -5.26
N SER A 36 -6.80 4.14 -6.30
CA SER A 36 -7.92 3.20 -6.18
C SER A 36 -7.57 1.83 -6.73
N LEU A 37 -8.06 0.77 -6.09
CA LEU A 37 -8.03 -0.59 -6.65
C LEU A 37 -8.73 -0.68 -8.00
N LYS A 38 -9.74 0.17 -8.25
CA LYS A 38 -10.42 0.23 -9.54
C LYS A 38 -9.48 0.65 -10.68
N ALA A 39 -8.40 1.38 -10.35
CA ALA A 39 -7.38 1.73 -11.33
C ALA A 39 -6.60 0.50 -11.82
N LEU A 40 -6.46 -0.54 -10.98
CA LEU A 40 -5.82 -1.80 -11.37
C LEU A 40 -6.76 -2.68 -12.21
N ASP A 41 -8.02 -2.82 -11.78
CA ASP A 41 -9.06 -3.59 -12.47
C ASP A 41 -10.43 -2.89 -12.32
N GLU A 42 -11.03 -2.53 -13.45
CA GLU A 42 -12.31 -1.80 -13.51
C GLU A 42 -13.47 -2.57 -12.86
N ASN A 43 -13.36 -3.90 -12.75
CA ASN A 43 -14.36 -4.75 -12.12
C ASN A 43 -14.25 -4.74 -10.58
N LYS A 44 -13.19 -4.16 -10.02
CA LYS A 44 -12.98 -4.06 -8.57
C LYS A 44 -13.71 -2.85 -7.98
N PRO A 45 -14.10 -2.93 -6.70
CA PRO A 45 -14.70 -1.79 -6.03
C PRO A 45 -13.71 -0.62 -5.98
N ASN A 46 -14.25 0.61 -6.03
CA ASN A 46 -13.49 1.84 -5.84
C ASN A 46 -13.03 1.97 -4.38
N LYS A 47 -11.99 1.21 -4.00
CA LYS A 47 -11.40 1.19 -2.66
C LYS A 47 -10.02 1.82 -2.69
N PRO A 48 -9.67 2.62 -1.66
CA PRO A 48 -8.34 3.21 -1.56
C PRO A 48 -7.28 2.12 -1.39
N LEU A 49 -6.13 2.31 -2.05
CA LEU A 49 -4.94 1.51 -1.86
C LEU A 49 -3.74 2.44 -1.68
N TYR A 50 -2.96 2.17 -0.63
CA TYR A 50 -1.66 2.77 -0.40
C TYR A 50 -0.59 1.69 -0.48
N PHE A 51 0.55 2.03 -1.09
CA PHE A 51 1.70 1.13 -1.10
C PHE A 51 3.01 1.90 -1.17
N LEU A 52 4.05 1.29 -0.60
CA LEU A 52 5.42 1.77 -0.65
C LEU A 52 6.19 0.89 -1.65
N VAL A 53 6.80 1.49 -2.67
CA VAL A 53 7.71 0.78 -3.57
C VAL A 53 9.03 0.56 -2.86
N ILE A 54 9.47 -0.69 -2.75
CA ILE A 54 10.68 -1.03 -1.99
C ILE A 54 11.83 -1.56 -2.85
N ASP A 55 11.54 -2.19 -3.99
CA ASP A 55 12.58 -2.68 -4.89
C ASP A 55 12.06 -2.83 -6.33
N LYS A 56 13.00 -2.93 -7.29
CA LYS A 56 12.74 -3.31 -8.67
C LYS A 56 13.27 -4.73 -8.88
N VAL A 57 12.36 -5.68 -9.09
CA VAL A 57 12.66 -7.12 -9.15
C VAL A 57 12.99 -7.55 -10.59
N ASP A 58 12.41 -6.89 -11.58
CA ASP A 58 12.65 -7.12 -13.00
C ASP A 58 12.43 -5.81 -13.80
N ASP A 59 12.66 -5.82 -15.12
CA ASP A 59 12.60 -4.65 -16.01
C ASP A 59 11.29 -3.85 -15.91
N ASP A 60 10.15 -4.51 -15.72
CA ASP A 60 8.82 -3.89 -15.54
C ASP A 60 8.09 -4.43 -14.29
N LEU A 61 8.83 -4.91 -13.27
CA LEU A 61 8.20 -5.44 -12.06
C LEU A 61 8.84 -4.86 -10.80
N TYR A 62 7.98 -4.36 -9.91
CA TYR A 62 8.37 -3.74 -8.65
C TYR A 62 7.77 -4.49 -7.48
N GLU A 63 8.58 -4.70 -6.44
CA GLU A 63 8.11 -5.16 -5.15
C GLU A 63 7.57 -3.96 -4.36
N VAL A 64 6.35 -4.08 -3.86
CA VAL A 64 5.71 -3.04 -3.06
C VAL A 64 5.18 -3.62 -1.74
N LEU A 65 5.23 -2.83 -0.68
CA LEU A 65 4.62 -3.14 0.61
C LEU A 65 3.28 -2.43 0.71
N LYS A 66 2.25 -3.14 1.17
CA LYS A 66 0.96 -2.52 1.47
C LYS A 66 1.13 -1.50 2.59
N ALA A 67 0.46 -0.37 2.45
CA ALA A 67 0.35 0.63 3.49
C ALA A 67 -1.12 0.94 3.83
N THR A 68 -1.33 1.54 4.99
CA THR A 68 -2.66 1.98 5.45
C THR A 68 -2.56 3.25 6.28
N ASP A 69 -3.52 4.15 6.10
CA ASP A 69 -3.73 5.33 6.94
C ASP A 69 -4.36 4.98 8.30
N HIS A 70 -4.81 3.74 8.47
CA HIS A 70 -5.35 3.18 9.70
C HIS A 70 -4.24 2.78 10.69
N TYR A 71 -3.23 3.64 10.87
CA TYR A 71 -2.03 3.36 11.66
C TYR A 71 -2.31 2.98 13.13
N LEU A 72 -3.48 3.34 13.66
CA LEU A 72 -3.94 2.94 15.00
C LEU A 72 -4.14 1.42 15.14
N PHE A 73 -4.32 0.72 14.02
CA PHE A 73 -4.46 -0.73 13.96
C PHE A 73 -3.14 -1.44 13.68
N ALA A 74 -2.04 -0.69 13.50
CA ALA A 74 -0.72 -1.23 13.27
C ALA A 74 -0.27 -2.15 14.42
N THR A 75 0.32 -3.26 14.04
CA THR A 75 0.87 -4.30 14.91
C THR A 75 2.39 -4.17 15.01
N ALA A 76 3.03 -4.98 15.85
CA ALA A 76 4.47 -4.98 16.05
C ALA A 76 5.27 -5.38 14.79
N SER A 77 4.62 -5.99 13.79
CA SER A 77 5.20 -6.26 12.46
C SER A 77 5.10 -5.07 11.52
N ASP A 78 4.35 -4.04 11.87
CA ASP A 78 4.08 -2.93 10.95
C ASP A 78 4.94 -1.72 11.34
N VAL A 79 5.44 -1.01 10.34
CA VAL A 79 6.28 0.18 10.50
C VAL A 79 5.43 1.43 10.41
N LEU A 80 5.61 2.35 11.35
CA LEU A 80 4.94 3.65 11.34
C LEU A 80 5.81 4.71 10.67
N ILE A 81 5.29 5.33 9.61
CA ILE A 81 5.94 6.44 8.91
C ILE A 81 5.11 7.70 9.12
N ASP A 82 5.80 8.80 9.47
CA ASP A 82 5.19 10.11 9.63
C ASP A 82 5.50 10.95 8.40
N LEU A 83 4.47 11.20 7.58
CA LEU A 83 4.59 12.00 6.36
C LEU A 83 4.48 13.51 6.64
N GLY A 84 4.36 13.90 7.92
CA GLY A 84 4.08 15.27 8.38
C GLY A 84 2.61 15.64 8.31
N THR A 85 1.93 15.32 7.20
CA THR A 85 0.48 15.58 7.03
C THR A 85 -0.39 14.46 7.58
N MET A 86 0.12 13.22 7.58
CA MET A 86 -0.55 12.05 8.12
C MET A 86 0.48 10.99 8.54
N LYS A 87 0.01 10.01 9.31
CA LYS A 87 0.78 8.82 9.66
C LYS A 87 0.22 7.63 8.93
N ILE A 88 1.11 6.83 8.38
CA ILE A 88 0.75 5.57 7.73
C ILE A 88 1.45 4.41 8.44
N ALA A 89 0.84 3.24 8.37
CA ALA A 89 1.47 1.99 8.73
C ALA A 89 1.82 1.23 7.44
N VAL A 90 3.09 0.83 7.32
CA VAL A 90 3.58 -0.07 6.26
C VAL A 90 3.58 -1.48 6.83
N GLU A 91 2.85 -2.38 6.17
CA GLU A 91 2.73 -3.78 6.55
C GLU A 91 3.90 -4.56 5.95
N THR A 92 4.96 -4.77 6.74
CA THR A 92 6.19 -5.37 6.19
C THR A 92 6.04 -6.85 5.85
N ASP A 93 5.00 -7.51 6.36
CA ASP A 93 4.65 -8.90 6.05
C ASP A 93 3.67 -9.03 4.87
N ASN A 94 3.30 -7.92 4.23
CA ASN A 94 2.27 -7.89 3.20
C ASN A 94 2.79 -7.19 1.95
N ASN A 95 3.63 -7.91 1.21
CA ASN A 95 4.21 -7.47 -0.05
C ASN A 95 3.44 -8.01 -1.26
N PHE A 96 3.45 -7.28 -2.37
CA PHE A 96 2.89 -7.72 -3.63
C PHE A 96 3.62 -7.06 -4.79
N TYR A 97 3.28 -7.43 -6.02
CA TYR A 97 4.05 -7.00 -7.19
C TYR A 97 3.16 -6.24 -8.18
N LEU A 98 3.66 -5.09 -8.62
CA LEU A 98 3.01 -4.23 -9.60
C LEU A 98 3.98 -3.87 -10.72
N THR A 99 3.43 -3.70 -11.92
CA THR A 99 4.16 -3.18 -13.08
C THR A 99 4.31 -1.66 -13.05
N GLU A 100 5.24 -1.10 -13.83
CA GLU A 100 5.35 0.35 -13.99
C GLU A 100 4.03 0.95 -14.49
N LYS A 101 3.39 0.27 -15.46
CA LYS A 101 2.10 0.68 -15.98
C LYS A 101 1.02 0.71 -14.90
N GLU A 102 0.98 -0.27 -14.00
CA GLU A 102 0.03 -0.29 -12.89
C GLU A 102 0.31 0.83 -11.89
N ILE A 103 1.58 1.04 -11.50
CA ILE A 103 1.98 2.08 -10.55
C ILE A 103 1.71 3.49 -11.11
N SER A 104 1.87 3.70 -12.42
CA SER A 104 1.67 5.00 -13.07
C SER A 104 0.25 5.58 -12.90
N LYS A 105 -0.72 4.70 -12.60
CA LYS A 105 -2.12 5.06 -12.32
C LYS A 105 -2.35 5.59 -10.91
N PHE A 106 -1.32 5.52 -10.05
CA PHE A 106 -1.37 5.98 -8.68
C PHE A 106 -0.59 7.29 -8.53
N LYS A 107 -1.06 8.13 -7.61
CA LYS A 107 -0.41 9.40 -7.30
C LYS A 107 0.71 9.17 -6.29
N LEU A 108 1.91 9.65 -6.60
CA LEU A 108 3.00 9.73 -5.63
C LEU A 108 2.64 10.80 -4.59
N ILE A 109 2.54 10.41 -3.32
CA ILE A 109 2.14 11.30 -2.23
C ILE A 109 3.29 11.63 -1.28
N HIS A 110 4.31 10.78 -1.23
CA HIS A 110 5.51 11.01 -0.41
C HIS A 110 6.67 10.18 -0.93
N GLN A 111 7.89 10.56 -0.59
CA GLN A 111 9.09 9.75 -0.83
C GLN A 111 9.90 9.72 0.46
N ILE A 112 10.16 8.52 0.98
CA ILE A 112 11.02 8.34 2.14
C ILE A 112 12.49 8.39 1.74
N SER A 113 13.35 8.66 2.71
CA SER A 113 14.79 8.59 2.47
C SER A 113 15.26 7.15 2.23
N GLU A 114 16.37 7.00 1.50
CA GLU A 114 17.01 5.70 1.30
C GLU A 114 17.41 5.05 2.64
N GLU A 115 17.82 5.86 3.63
CA GLU A 115 18.13 5.37 4.97
C GLU A 115 16.91 4.78 5.68
N GLU A 116 15.75 5.44 5.58
CA GLU A 116 14.49 4.92 6.13
C GLU A 116 14.02 3.67 5.39
N LEU A 117 14.13 3.64 4.07
CA LEU A 117 13.80 2.47 3.27
C LEU A 117 14.66 1.26 3.67
N ASN A 118 15.96 1.45 3.81
CA ASN A 118 16.89 0.41 4.25
C ASN A 118 16.55 -0.11 5.65
N LYS A 119 16.11 0.76 6.57
CA LYS A 119 15.64 0.34 7.90
C LYS A 119 14.35 -0.49 7.82
N ILE A 120 13.43 -0.16 6.92
CA ILE A 120 12.19 -0.92 6.69
C ILE A 120 12.52 -2.31 6.16
N VAL A 121 13.37 -2.39 5.13
CA VAL A 121 13.79 -3.65 4.52
C VAL A 121 14.55 -4.52 5.53
N ALA A 122 15.51 -3.93 6.26
CA ALA A 122 16.23 -4.64 7.32
C ALA A 122 15.28 -5.19 8.41
N PHE A 123 14.27 -4.40 8.80
CA PHE A 123 13.27 -4.83 9.77
C PHE A 123 12.40 -5.98 9.25
N ARG A 124 11.96 -5.91 7.98
CA ARG A 124 11.24 -7.00 7.29
C ARG A 124 12.04 -8.30 7.36
N ASP A 125 13.33 -8.22 7.12
CA ASP A 125 14.23 -9.38 7.07
C ASP A 125 14.65 -9.88 8.48
N GLY A 126 14.03 -9.35 9.53
CA GLY A 126 14.25 -9.77 10.92
C GLY A 126 15.49 -9.16 11.58
N GLN A 127 16.13 -8.17 10.94
CA GLN A 127 17.28 -7.47 11.49
C GLN A 127 16.85 -6.41 12.51
N SER A 128 17.75 -6.07 13.42
CA SER A 128 17.52 -4.99 14.38
C SER A 128 17.67 -3.65 13.67
N ALA A 129 16.57 -2.91 13.56
CA ALA A 129 16.54 -1.55 13.05
C ALA A 129 15.84 -0.64 14.06
N GLU A 130 16.39 0.57 14.26
CA GLU A 130 15.74 1.60 15.06
C GLU A 130 14.59 2.20 14.26
N ILE A 131 13.41 1.61 14.42
CA ILE A 131 12.21 1.97 13.66
C ILE A 131 10.99 2.02 14.57
N LYS A 132 10.08 2.95 14.28
CA LYS A 132 8.81 3.07 15.00
C LYS A 132 7.87 1.98 14.51
N LYS A 133 7.30 1.22 15.44
CA LYS A 133 6.44 0.07 15.15
C LYS A 133 5.05 0.27 15.75
N GLY A 134 4.08 -0.44 15.20
CA GLY A 134 2.77 -0.60 15.82
C GLY A 134 2.82 -1.43 17.10
N PHE A 135 1.65 -1.73 17.64
CA PHE A 135 1.49 -2.47 18.88
C PHE A 135 0.55 -3.66 18.68
N THR A 136 0.97 -4.85 19.14
CA THR A 136 0.14 -6.07 19.09
C THR A 136 -0.35 -6.45 20.49
N PRO A 137 -1.62 -6.16 20.83
CA PRO A 137 -2.33 -6.76 21.95
C PRO A 137 -2.56 -8.25 21.76
N ILE A 138 -2.51 -8.98 22.87
CA ILE A 138 -2.65 -10.44 22.89
C ILE A 138 -4.09 -10.76 23.30
N PHE A 139 -5.01 -10.76 22.34
CA PHE A 139 -6.40 -11.23 22.53
C PHE A 139 -6.81 -12.12 21.35
N GLU A 140 -7.51 -13.23 21.60
CA GLU A 140 -7.94 -14.16 20.54
C GLU A 140 -8.93 -13.53 19.55
N ASP A 141 -9.86 -12.70 20.05
CA ASP A 141 -10.90 -12.01 19.28
C ASP A 141 -10.50 -10.58 18.82
N ASP A 142 -9.21 -10.35 18.59
CA ASP A 142 -8.74 -9.03 18.18
C ASP A 142 -9.31 -8.61 16.82
N ILE A 143 -10.12 -7.55 16.82
CA ILE A 143 -10.76 -7.00 15.62
C ILE A 143 -9.75 -6.64 14.52
N ARG A 144 -8.50 -6.31 14.89
CA ARG A 144 -7.40 -6.08 13.94
C ARG A 144 -7.14 -7.27 13.03
N ARG A 145 -7.29 -8.50 13.52
CA ARG A 145 -7.05 -9.71 12.72
C ARG A 145 -8.08 -9.85 11.59
N LYS A 146 -9.33 -9.48 11.86
CA LYS A 146 -10.39 -9.45 10.83
C LYS A 146 -10.08 -8.38 9.78
N PHE A 147 -9.73 -7.18 10.23
CA PHE A 147 -9.34 -6.07 9.35
C PHE A 147 -8.15 -6.44 8.45
N LYS A 148 -7.07 -6.99 9.01
CA LYS A 148 -5.89 -7.43 8.24
C LYS A 148 -6.25 -8.49 7.19
N ARG A 149 -7.14 -9.43 7.52
CA ARG A 149 -7.63 -10.44 6.55
C ARG A 149 -8.44 -9.81 5.43
N GLU A 150 -9.32 -8.85 5.73
CA GLU A 150 -10.09 -8.12 4.71
C GLU A 150 -9.19 -7.28 3.80
N GLU A 151 -8.13 -6.70 4.36
CA GLU A 151 -7.11 -5.96 3.62
C GLU A 151 -6.24 -6.85 2.74
N PHE A 152 -5.73 -7.97 3.26
CA PHE A 152 -5.01 -8.97 2.46
C PHE A 152 -5.87 -9.50 1.31
N ASN A 153 -7.14 -9.82 1.56
CA ASN A 153 -8.04 -10.31 0.53
C ASN A 153 -8.24 -9.33 -0.64
N GLN A 154 -7.99 -8.03 -0.44
CA GLN A 154 -8.09 -7.03 -1.51
C GLN A 154 -6.93 -7.10 -2.49
N ILE A 155 -5.74 -7.47 -2.01
CA ILE A 155 -4.52 -7.50 -2.82
C ILE A 155 -4.03 -8.92 -3.13
N LYS A 156 -4.72 -9.95 -2.63
CA LYS A 156 -4.32 -11.35 -2.73
C LYS A 156 -3.95 -11.81 -4.14
N GLU A 157 -4.62 -11.31 -5.17
CA GLU A 157 -4.34 -11.66 -6.57
C GLU A 157 -3.02 -11.07 -7.11
N PHE A 158 -2.53 -9.99 -6.49
CA PHE A 158 -1.28 -9.34 -6.88
C PHE A 158 -0.06 -9.93 -6.13
N HIS A 159 -0.29 -10.70 -5.07
CA HIS A 159 0.74 -11.14 -4.12
C HIS A 159 1.67 -12.24 -4.68
N SER A 160 1.21 -13.05 -5.64
CA SER A 160 1.94 -14.25 -6.10
C SER A 160 2.47 -14.19 -7.54
N ARG A 161 2.45 -13.01 -8.17
CA ARG A 161 2.77 -12.84 -9.61
C ARG A 161 4.20 -13.23 -10.01
N ILE A 162 5.13 -13.38 -9.05
CA ILE A 162 6.52 -13.77 -9.35
C ILE A 162 6.64 -15.20 -9.91
N PHE A 163 5.71 -16.11 -9.55
CA PHE A 163 5.75 -17.47 -10.07
C PHE A 163 5.26 -17.56 -11.51
N GLU A 164 4.38 -16.66 -11.94
CA GLU A 164 3.93 -16.59 -13.34
C GLU A 164 5.10 -16.21 -14.27
N ILE A 165 6.02 -15.37 -13.80
CA ILE A 165 7.23 -14.97 -14.54
C ILE A 165 8.25 -16.11 -14.60
N LEU A 166 8.42 -16.87 -13.51
CA LEU A 166 9.35 -18.00 -13.46
C LEU A 166 8.87 -19.23 -14.24
N GLU A 167 7.58 -19.31 -14.58
CA GLU A 167 7.01 -20.38 -15.42
C GLU A 167 7.12 -20.10 -16.93
N GLU A 168 7.46 -18.88 -17.34
CA GLU A 168 7.63 -18.50 -18.76
C GLU A 168 9.04 -18.78 -19.33
N ASP A 169 9.94 -19.40 -18.58
CA ASP A 169 11.31 -19.83 -19.00
C ASP A 169 11.48 -21.36 -19.19
#